data_AF-A0A377E0Z2-F1
#
_entry.id   AF-A0A377E0Z2-F1
#
_cell.length_a   1.000
_cell.length_b   1.000
_cell.length_c   1.000
_cell.angle_alpha   90.00
_cell.angle_beta   90.00
_cell.angle_gamma   90.00
#
_symmetry.space_group_name_H-M   'P 1'
#
loop_
_entity.id
_entity.type
_entity.pdbx_description
1 polymer ?
#
loop_
_entity_poly.entity_id
_entity_poly.type
_entity_poly.pdbx_seq_one_letter_code
_entity_poly.pdbx_strand_id
1 'polypeptide(L)'
;MVDQLDIAKIHLLGNSMGGHSSVAFTLNWPERVGKLVLMGGGTGGMSLFTPMPTEGIKRLNQLYRQPTIENLKLMMDIFVFDTSDLTDALFEARLNNMLSRRDHLEKLR
;
A
#
# COMPACT_ATOMS: atom_id res chain seq x y z
N MET A 1 15.77 7.60 10.22
CA MET A 1 15.16 6.70 11.23
C MET A 1 16.14 5.62 11.66
N VAL A 2 16.55 4.69 10.78
CA VAL A 2 17.44 3.56 11.13
C VAL A 2 18.75 4.03 11.82
N ASP A 3 19.36 5.11 11.33
CA ASP A 3 20.57 5.68 11.94
C ASP A 3 20.31 6.30 13.32
N GLN A 4 19.16 6.97 13.50
CA GLN A 4 18.80 7.58 14.78
C GLN A 4 18.49 6.53 15.86
N LEU A 5 18.14 5.31 15.44
CA LEU A 5 17.90 4.17 16.33
C LEU A 5 19.15 3.30 16.51
N ASP A 6 20.29 3.70 15.94
CA ASP A 6 21.57 2.96 15.98
C ASP A 6 21.46 1.49 15.51
N ILE A 7 20.65 1.26 14.47
CA ILE A 7 20.45 -0.08 13.94
C ILE A 7 21.41 -0.30 12.76
N ALA A 8 22.37 -1.20 12.92
CA ALA A 8 23.36 -1.49 11.89
C ALA A 8 22.74 -2.13 10.63
N LYS A 9 21.87 -3.13 10.80
CA LYS A 9 21.29 -3.90 9.69
C LYS A 9 19.85 -4.31 9.97
N ILE A 10 18.99 -4.25 8.96
CA ILE A 10 17.56 -4.60 9.07
C ILE A 10 17.14 -5.65 8.03
N HIS A 11 16.12 -6.43 8.37
CA HIS A 11 15.35 -7.19 7.39
C HIS A 11 14.12 -6.36 6.99
N LEU A 12 13.81 -6.35 5.69
CA LEU A 12 12.70 -5.57 5.14
C LEU A 12 11.61 -6.49 4.64
N LEU A 13 10.38 -6.23 5.07
CA LEU A 13 9.15 -6.84 4.55
C LEU A 13 8.33 -5.74 3.90
N GLY A 14 8.22 -5.78 2.57
CA GLY A 14 7.54 -4.75 1.78
C GLY A 14 6.33 -5.29 1.03
N ASN A 15 5.14 -4.78 1.36
CA ASN A 15 3.92 -5.04 0.60
C ASN A 15 3.58 -3.86 -0.34
N SER A 16 3.31 -4.13 -1.62
CA SER A 16 2.87 -3.13 -2.60
C SER A 16 3.77 -1.88 -2.65
N MET A 17 3.28 -0.69 -2.27
CA MET A 17 4.10 0.53 -2.16
C MET A 17 5.30 0.33 -1.22
N GLY A 18 5.12 -0.37 -0.10
CA GLY A 18 6.21 -0.71 0.81
C GLY A 18 7.27 -1.63 0.18
N GLY A 19 6.88 -2.44 -0.81
CA GLY A 19 7.82 -3.23 -1.62
C GLY A 19 8.74 -2.33 -2.45
N HIS A 20 8.16 -1.33 -3.13
CA HIS A 20 8.93 -0.35 -3.90
C HIS A 20 9.88 0.46 -3.00
N SER A 21 9.40 0.92 -1.84
CA SER A 21 10.24 1.61 -0.87
C SER A 21 11.38 0.72 -0.34
N SER A 22 11.09 -0.57 -0.10
CA SER A 22 12.10 -1.52 0.40
C SER A 22 13.18 -1.81 -0.64
N VAL A 23 12.80 -1.96 -1.92
CA VAL A 23 13.75 -2.10 -3.03
C VAL A 23 14.58 -0.83 -3.18
N ALA A 24 13.96 0.35 -3.18
CA ALA A 24 14.66 1.62 -3.28
C ALA A 24 15.65 1.82 -2.12
N PHE A 25 15.26 1.48 -0.89
CA PHE A 25 16.17 1.51 0.26
C PHE A 25 17.35 0.55 0.08
N THR A 26 17.08 -0.68 -0.34
CA THR A 26 18.12 -1.70 -0.56
C THR A 26 19.10 -1.31 -1.66
N LEU A 27 18.63 -0.65 -2.73
CA LEU A 27 19.50 -0.17 -3.81
C LEU A 27 20.42 0.98 -3.35
N ASN A 28 19.92 1.86 -2.48
CA ASN A 28 20.69 3.00 -1.97
C ASN A 28 21.66 2.63 -0.84
N TRP A 29 21.29 1.65 0.01
CA TRP A 29 22.05 1.24 1.19
C TRP A 29 22.10 -0.29 1.33
N PRO A 30 22.69 -1.02 0.36
CA PRO A 30 22.68 -2.48 0.34
C PRO A 30 23.35 -3.10 1.57
N GLU A 31 24.36 -2.44 2.13
CA GLU A 31 25.06 -2.88 3.34
C GLU A 31 24.16 -2.91 4.59
N ARG A 32 23.09 -2.09 4.58
CA ARG A 32 22.14 -1.94 5.70
C ARG A 32 21.01 -2.97 5.67
N VAL A 33 20.92 -3.80 4.63
CA VAL A 33 19.81 -4.75 4.46
C VAL A 33 20.31 -6.20 4.52
N GLY A 34 19.68 -7.01 5.37
CA GLY A 34 20.00 -8.44 5.52
C GLY A 34 19.23 -9.34 4.56
N LYS A 35 17.89 -9.28 4.63
CA LYS A 35 16.96 -10.08 3.83
C LYS A 35 15.84 -9.16 3.41
N LEU A 36 15.38 -9.35 2.18
CA LEU A 36 14.31 -8.58 1.57
C LEU A 36 13.19 -9.54 1.19
N VAL A 37 12.01 -9.33 1.76
CA VAL A 37 10.81 -10.11 1.46
C VAL A 37 9.78 -9.17 0.83
N LEU A 38 9.31 -9.51 -0.36
CA LEU A 38 8.42 -8.67 -1.17
C LEU A 38 7.09 -9.39 -1.41
N MET A 39 5.99 -8.65 -1.23
CA MET A 39 4.63 -9.15 -1.41
C MET A 39 3.87 -8.17 -2.32
N GLY A 40 3.50 -8.59 -3.53
CA GLY A 40 2.67 -7.75 -4.43
C GLY A 40 3.26 -6.37 -4.78
N GLY A 41 4.58 -6.19 -4.70
CA GLY A 41 5.29 -4.94 -4.98
C GLY A 41 6.80 -5.17 -5.09
N GLY A 42 7.55 -4.17 -5.54
CA GLY A 42 9.01 -4.26 -5.66
C GLY A 42 9.57 -3.33 -6.73
N THR A 43 9.23 -3.58 -7.99
CA THR A 43 9.61 -2.72 -9.11
C THR A 43 8.39 -2.14 -9.80
N GLY A 44 8.53 -0.90 -10.27
CA GLY A 44 7.61 -0.35 -11.26
C GLY A 44 7.78 -1.03 -12.61
N GLY A 45 6.86 -0.79 -13.54
CA GLY A 45 6.89 -1.35 -14.89
C GLY A 45 5.50 -1.65 -15.41
N MET A 46 5.42 -1.98 -16.71
CA MET A 46 4.17 -2.39 -17.32
C MET A 46 3.95 -3.89 -17.17
N SER A 47 2.71 -4.29 -16.85
CA SER A 47 2.33 -5.69 -16.98
C SER A 47 2.37 -6.12 -18.44
N LEU A 48 2.86 -7.35 -18.69
CA LEU A 48 2.93 -7.93 -20.02
C LEU A 48 1.54 -8.39 -20.53
N PHE A 49 0.60 -8.63 -19.63
CA PHE A 49 -0.68 -9.28 -19.94
C PHE A 49 -1.90 -8.51 -19.42
N THR A 50 -1.73 -7.74 -18.36
CA THR A 50 -2.83 -7.08 -17.66
C THR A 50 -2.93 -5.62 -18.09
N PRO A 51 -4.09 -5.16 -18.57
CA PRO A 51 -4.31 -3.74 -18.85
C PRO A 51 -4.08 -2.89 -17.60
N MET A 52 -3.47 -1.71 -17.81
CA MET A 52 -3.18 -0.76 -16.74
C MET A 52 -3.88 0.59 -17.01
N PRO A 53 -4.38 1.29 -15.96
CA PRO A 53 -4.35 0.92 -14.55
C PRO A 53 -5.26 -0.28 -14.25
N THR A 54 -4.81 -1.16 -13.36
CA THR A 54 -5.59 -2.33 -12.94
C THR A 54 -6.87 -1.90 -12.23
N GLU A 55 -7.85 -2.81 -12.13
CA GLU A 55 -9.10 -2.52 -11.43
C GLU A 55 -8.89 -2.04 -10.00
N GLY A 56 -8.00 -2.71 -9.26
CA GLY A 56 -7.58 -2.32 -7.91
C GLY A 56 -7.12 -0.86 -7.84
N ILE A 57 -6.25 -0.44 -8.77
CA ILE A 57 -5.74 0.93 -8.81
C ILE A 57 -6.84 1.94 -9.19
N LYS A 58 -7.75 1.59 -10.10
CA LYS A 58 -8.90 2.46 -10.43
C LYS A 58 -9.79 2.69 -9.21
N ARG A 59 -10.13 1.63 -8.45
CA ARG A 59 -10.94 1.74 -7.22
C ARG A 59 -10.20 2.49 -6.11
N LEU A 60 -8.91 2.24 -5.92
CA LEU A 60 -8.07 2.97 -4.98
C LEU A 60 -8.11 4.48 -5.27
N ASN A 61 -7.88 4.87 -6.53
CA ASN A 61 -7.91 6.27 -6.94
C ASN A 61 -9.30 6.90 -6.77
N GLN A 62 -10.36 6.15 -7.06
CA GLN A 62 -11.73 6.60 -6.82
C GLN A 62 -11.97 6.88 -5.32
N LEU A 63 -11.56 5.96 -4.46
CA LEU A 63 -11.69 6.08 -3.01
C LEU A 63 -10.92 7.28 -2.46
N TYR A 64 -9.69 7.52 -2.92
CA TYR A 64 -8.92 8.70 -2.50
C TYR A 64 -9.59 10.02 -2.88
N ARG A 65 -10.21 10.11 -4.05
CA ARG A 65 -10.95 11.31 -4.49
C ARG A 65 -12.27 11.49 -3.75
N GLN A 66 -12.95 10.38 -3.48
CA GLN A 66 -14.28 10.33 -2.85
C GLN A 66 -14.27 9.29 -1.72
N PRO A 67 -13.79 9.66 -0.52
CA PRO A 67 -13.64 8.76 0.61
C PRO A 67 -14.98 8.48 1.29
N THR A 68 -15.80 7.61 0.68
CA THR A 68 -17.07 7.14 1.25
C THR A 68 -16.98 5.68 1.65
N ILE A 69 -17.89 5.23 2.53
CA ILE A 69 -17.93 3.83 2.97
C ILE A 69 -18.23 2.88 1.80
N GLU A 70 -19.06 3.31 0.85
CA GLU A 70 -19.41 2.54 -0.34
C GLU A 70 -18.19 2.36 -1.25
N ASN A 71 -17.43 3.43 -1.51
CA ASN A 71 -16.20 3.33 -2.30
C ASN A 71 -15.13 2.49 -1.58
N LEU A 72 -15.11 2.48 -0.24
CA LEU A 72 -14.19 1.64 0.52
C LEU A 72 -14.59 0.17 0.40
N LYS A 73 -15.88 -0.16 0.50
CA LYS A 73 -16.41 -1.51 0.29
C LYS A 73 -16.10 -2.00 -1.14
N LEU A 74 -16.33 -1.17 -2.16
CA LEU A 74 -15.99 -1.48 -3.56
C LEU A 74 -14.49 -1.73 -3.78
N MET A 75 -13.62 -1.01 -3.07
CA MET A 75 -12.18 -1.22 -3.17
C MET A 75 -11.75 -2.52 -2.48
N MET A 76 -12.28 -2.80 -1.30
CA MET A 76 -11.91 -3.98 -0.52
C MET A 76 -12.46 -5.28 -1.12
N ASP A 77 -13.61 -5.23 -1.79
CA ASP A 77 -14.23 -6.37 -2.48
C ASP A 77 -13.29 -7.03 -3.52
N ILE A 78 -12.44 -6.22 -4.17
CA ILE A 78 -11.45 -6.70 -5.14
C ILE A 78 -10.03 -6.78 -4.56
N PHE A 79 -9.85 -6.44 -3.29
CA PHE A 79 -8.53 -6.39 -2.64
C PHE A 79 -8.19 -7.71 -1.94
N VAL A 80 -9.19 -8.46 -1.51
CA VAL A 80 -9.05 -9.77 -0.89
C VAL A 80 -9.75 -10.82 -1.75
N PHE A 81 -9.27 -12.06 -1.67
CA PHE A 81 -9.91 -13.16 -2.38
C PHE A 81 -11.20 -13.61 -1.71
N ASP A 82 -11.18 -13.73 -0.38
CA ASP A 82 -12.35 -14.07 0.43
C ASP A 82 -12.81 -12.83 1.20
N THR A 83 -14.02 -12.36 0.91
CA THR A 83 -14.60 -11.16 1.52
C THR A 83 -15.31 -11.46 2.83
N SER A 84 -15.49 -12.74 3.21
CA SER A 84 -16.14 -13.12 4.47
C SER A 84 -15.38 -12.66 5.72
N ASP A 85 -14.06 -12.43 5.58
CA ASP A 85 -13.21 -11.86 6.62
C ASP A 85 -13.38 -10.34 6.82
N LEU A 86 -14.08 -9.66 5.90
CA LEU A 86 -14.27 -8.21 5.96
C LEU A 86 -15.47 -7.86 6.83
N THR A 87 -15.21 -7.34 8.03
CA THR A 87 -16.24 -6.91 8.98
C THR A 87 -16.59 -5.43 8.86
N ASP A 88 -17.81 -5.05 9.23
CA ASP A 88 -18.21 -3.63 9.25
C ASP A 88 -17.30 -2.78 10.17
N ALA A 89 -16.85 -3.35 11.30
CA ALA A 89 -15.90 -2.68 12.20
C ALA A 89 -14.55 -2.39 11.52
N LEU A 90 -14.05 -3.30 10.67
CA LEU A 90 -12.83 -3.07 9.88
C LEU A 90 -13.02 -1.93 8.86
N PHE A 91 -14.20 -1.88 8.22
CA PHE A 91 -14.52 -0.82 7.27
C PHE A 91 -14.61 0.56 7.94
N GLU A 92 -15.31 0.66 9.06
CA GLU A 92 -15.42 1.91 9.83
C GLU A 92 -14.05 2.39 10.33
N ALA A 93 -13.24 1.49 10.90
CA ALA A 93 -11.90 1.82 11.37
C ALA A 93 -11.02 2.34 10.23
N ARG A 94 -11.07 1.71 9.05
CA ARG A 94 -10.31 2.16 7.87
C ARG A 94 -10.77 3.52 7.37
N LEU A 95 -12.08 3.75 7.26
CA LEU A 95 -12.61 5.03 6.81
C LEU A 95 -12.27 6.16 7.79
N ASN A 96 -12.41 5.93 9.09
CA ASN A 96 -12.05 6.88 10.13
C ASN A 96 -10.56 7.24 10.07
N ASN A 97 -9.67 6.26 9.88
CA ASN A 97 -8.24 6.51 9.72
C ASN A 97 -7.95 7.38 8.50
N MET A 98 -8.59 7.11 7.34
CA MET A 98 -8.43 7.93 6.14
C MET A 98 -8.88 9.37 6.37
N LEU A 99 -10.03 9.56 7.02
CA LEU A 99 -10.60 10.89 7.28
C LEU A 99 -9.85 11.65 8.38
N SER A 100 -9.17 10.98 9.30
CA SER A 100 -8.32 11.62 10.31
C SER A 100 -7.10 12.33 9.73
N ARG A 101 -6.72 11.97 8.50
CA ARG A 101 -5.52 12.45 7.80
C ARG A 101 -5.87 13.00 6.42
N ARG A 102 -6.81 13.97 6.39
CA ARG A 102 -7.26 14.64 5.16
C ARG A 102 -6.10 15.26 4.36
N ASP A 103 -5.00 15.64 5.02
CA ASP A 103 -3.78 16.13 4.39
C ASP A 103 -3.17 15.17 3.36
N HIS A 104 -3.42 13.86 3.49
CA HIS A 104 -2.99 12.85 2.50
C HIS A 104 -3.95 12.75 1.32
N LEU A 105 -5.22 13.10 1.50
CA LEU A 105 -6.25 13.05 0.46
C LEU A 105 -6.14 14.25 -0.50
N GLU A 106 -5.78 15.41 0.03
CA GLU A 106 -5.65 16.66 -0.75
C GLU A 106 -4.47 16.61 -1.74
N LYS A 107 -3.42 15.85 -1.43
CA LYS A 107 -2.23 15.67 -2.29
C LYS A 107 -2.48 14.81 -3.54
N LEU A 108 -3.64 14.15 -3.61
CA LEU A 108 -4.03 13.25 -4.71
C LEU A 108 -5.21 13.80 -5.53
N ARG A 109 -5.61 15.06 -5.28
CA ARG A 109 -6.60 15.80 -6.07
C ARG A 109 -5.97 16.48 -7.27
#